data_AF-A0A2V6XBW5-F1
#
_entry.id   AF-A0A2V6XBW5-F1
#
_cell.length_a   1.000
_cell.length_b   1.000
_cell.length_c   1.000
_cell.angle_alpha   90.00
_cell.angle_beta   90.00
_cell.angle_gamma   90.00
#
_symmetry.space_group_name_H-M   'P 1'
#
loop_
_entity.id
_entity.type
_entity.pdbx_description
1 polymer ?
#
loop_
_entity_poly.entity_id
_entity_poly.type
_entity_poly.pdbx_seq_one_letter_code
_entity_poly.pdbx_strand_id
1 'polypeptide(L)' 'DVKDSVVYLQMGGGCQGCGAADITLKAGIERLIKEELPEITEVLDTTDHAAGENPFYTAGKT' A
#
# COMPACT_ATOMS: atom_id res chain seq x y z
N ASP A 1 -8.61 -3.38 -1.07
CA ASP A 1 -10.03 -3.25 -1.48
C ASP A 1 -10.08 -2.85 -2.94
N VAL A 2 -11.08 -3.27 -3.71
CA VAL A 2 -11.23 -2.86 -5.12
C VAL A 2 -12.57 -2.19 -5.28
N LYS A 3 -12.56 -0.93 -5.72
CA LYS A 3 -13.78 -0.16 -5.98
C LYS A 3 -13.70 0.43 -7.36
N ASP A 4 -14.65 0.05 -8.21
CA ASP A 4 -14.70 0.39 -9.63
C ASP A 4 -13.40 -0.07 -10.33
N SER A 5 -12.52 0.88 -10.68
CA SER A 5 -11.21 0.64 -11.31
C SER A 5 -10.03 1.06 -10.42
N VAL A 6 -10.27 1.24 -9.13
CA VAL A 6 -9.27 1.70 -8.15
C VAL A 6 -8.95 0.59 -7.15
N VAL A 7 -7.66 0.26 -7.05
CA VAL A 7 -7.15 -0.68 -6.06
C VAL A 7 -6.59 0.08 -4.86
N TYR A 8 -7.11 -0.23 -3.67
CA TYR A 8 -6.61 0.28 -2.41
C TYR A 8 -5.74 -0.78 -1.75
N LEU A 9 -4.47 -0.45 -1.54
CA LEU A 9 -3.50 -1.31 -0.89
C LEU A 9 -3.05 -0.72 0.45
N GLN A 10 -2.69 -1.62 1.36
CA GLN A 10 -2.07 -1.30 2.63
C GLN A 10 -0.84 -2.19 2.76
N MET A 11 0.35 -1.60 2.65
CA MET A 11 1.63 -2.28 2.84
C MET A 11 1.85 -2.57 4.32
N GLY A 12 2.23 -3.79 4.69
CA GLY A 12 2.56 -4.16 6.08
C GLY A 12 4.06 -4.31 6.32
N GLY A 13 4.45 -4.51 7.58
CA GLY A 13 5.83 -4.83 7.97
C GLY A 13 6.79 -3.65 7.84
N GLY A 14 8.04 -3.90 7.43
CA GLY A 14 9.08 -2.86 7.31
C GLY A 14 8.78 -1.75 6.29
N CYS A 15 7.80 -1.97 5.41
CA CYS A 15 7.31 -0.98 4.44
C CYS A 15 6.26 -0.03 5.03
N GLN A 16 6.01 -0.06 6.34
CA GLN A 16 5.22 0.94 7.07
C GLN A 16 6.08 2.08 7.64
N GLY A 17 7.41 1.96 7.60
CA GLY A 17 8.32 2.84 8.35
C GLY A 17 9.47 3.42 7.53
N CYS A 18 9.47 3.30 6.21
CA CYS A 18 10.55 3.79 5.35
C CYS A 18 10.02 4.38 4.05
N GLY A 19 9.91 5.71 3.98
CA GLY A 19 9.45 6.47 2.82
C GLY A 19 10.12 6.15 1.47
N ALA A 20 11.28 5.49 1.48
CA ALA A 20 12.01 5.09 0.27
C ALA A 20 11.63 3.69 -0.26
N ALA A 21 11.19 2.77 0.60
CA ALA A 21 10.67 1.47 0.18
C ALA A 21 9.30 1.62 -0.50
N ASP A 22 8.53 2.62 -0.06
CA ASP A 22 7.16 2.86 -0.52
C ASP A 22 7.09 3.17 -2.00
N ILE A 23 7.99 4.03 -2.51
CA ILE A 23 7.95 4.48 -3.90
C ILE A 23 8.28 3.34 -4.86
N THR A 24 9.33 2.57 -4.56
CA THR A 24 9.81 1.51 -5.45
C THR A 24 8.89 0.30 -5.43
N LEU A 25 8.40 -0.10 -4.25
CA LEU A 25 7.49 -1.21 -4.10
C LEU A 25 6.11 -0.89 -4.67
N LYS A 26 5.56 0.31 -4.39
CA LYS A 26 4.28 0.75 -4.97
C LYS A 26 4.34 0.77 -6.49
N ALA A 27 5.41 1.30 -7.08
CA ALA A 27 5.57 1.31 -8.53
C ALA A 27 5.63 -0.11 -9.14
N GLY A 28 6.30 -1.04 -8.46
CA GLY A 28 6.33 -2.46 -8.87
C GLY A 28 4.96 -3.12 -8.80
N ILE A 29 4.22 -2.90 -7.70
CA ILE A 29 2.86 -3.42 -7.51
C ILE A 29 1.90 -2.84 -8.56
N GLU A 30 1.94 -1.53 -8.79
CA GLU A 30 1.09 -0.87 -9.78
C GLU A 30 1.34 -1.40 -11.19
N ARG A 31 2.61 -1.59 -11.57
CA ARG A 31 2.99 -2.16 -12.86
C ARG A 31 2.41 -3.57 -13.02
N LEU A 32 2.61 -4.45 -12.04
CA LEU A 32 2.13 -5.83 -12.09
C LEU A 32 0.59 -5.90 -12.16
N ILE A 33 -0.09 -5.08 -11.36
CA ILE A 33 -1.56 -5.02 -11.39
C ILE A 33 -2.06 -4.58 -12.76
N LYS A 34 -1.44 -3.56 -13.38
CA LYS A 34 -1.85 -3.10 -14.71
C LYS A 34 -1.53 -4.09 -15.83
N GLU A 35 -0.49 -4.91 -15.67
CA GLU A 35 -0.14 -5.98 -16.61
C GLU A 35 -1.17 -7.13 -16.57
N GLU A 36 -1.60 -7.52 -15.37
CA GLU A 36 -2.54 -8.65 -15.18
C GLU A 36 -4.02 -8.23 -15.27
N LEU A 37 -4.34 -6.99 -14.87
CA LEU A 37 -5.69 -6.42 -14.77
C LEU A 37 -5.74 -5.03 -15.44
N PRO A 38 -5.82 -4.97 -16.78
CA PRO A 38 -5.80 -3.71 -17.52
C PRO A 38 -7.02 -2.79 -17.26
N GLU A 39 -8.09 -3.30 -16.64
CA GLU A 39 -9.26 -2.54 -16.20
C GLU A 39 -8.99 -1.64 -14.98
N ILE A 40 -7.86 -1.85 -14.29
CA ILE A 40 -7.44 -1.03 -13.15
C ILE A 40 -6.78 0.25 -13.65
N THR A 41 -7.38 1.39 -13.32
CA THR A 41 -6.90 2.71 -13.72
C THR A 41 -5.95 3.31 -12.70
N GLU A 42 -6.11 2.95 -11.42
CA GLU A 42 -5.41 3.61 -10.32
C GLU A 42 -5.13 2.67 -9.14
N VAL A 43 -3.99 2.89 -8.49
CA VAL A 43 -3.58 2.16 -7.28
C VAL A 43 -3.24 3.17 -6.18
N LEU A 44 -4.03 3.15 -5.11
CA LEU A 44 -3.91 4.03 -3.96
C LEU A 44 -3.33 3.27 -2.77
N ASP A 45 -2.27 3.86 -2.21
CA ASP A 45 -1.66 3.37 -0.98
C ASP A 45 -2.28 4.09 0.21
N THR A 46 -2.83 3.30 1.14
CA THR A 46 -3.54 3.77 2.34
C THR A 46 -2.72 3.55 3.61
N THR A 47 -1.46 3.15 3.48
CA THR A 47 -0.56 2.95 4.60
C THR A 47 -0.21 4.28 5.28
N ASP A 48 -0.24 4.27 6.62
CA ASP A 48 0.28 5.36 7.44
C ASP A 48 1.80 5.24 7.59
N HIS A 49 2.51 5.74 6.58
CA HIS A 49 3.99 5.76 6.55
C HIS A 49 4.63 6.67 7.60
N ALA A 50 3.83 7.49 8.27
CA ALA A 50 4.28 8.35 9.37
C ALA A 50 4.18 7.66 10.74
N ALA A 51 3.47 6.53 10.86
CA ALA A 51 3.30 5.76 12.11
C ALA A 51 4.56 4.94 12.51
N GLY A 52 5.74 5.39 12.11
CA GLY A 52 7.01 4.69 12.28
C GLY A 52 7.31 4.16 13.69
N GLU A 53 8.03 3.03 13.69
CA GLU A 53 8.71 2.30 14.77
C GLU A 53 7.98 1.13 15.46
N ASN A 54 6.68 0.88 15.24
CA ASN A 54 6.09 -0.40 15.70
C ASN A 54 4.87 -0.89 14.88
N PRO A 55 5.08 -1.42 13.66
CA PRO A 55 4.00 -1.83 12.75
C PRO A 55 3.18 -3.04 13.22
N PHE A 56 3.57 -3.69 14.33
CA PHE A 56 2.85 -4.80 14.94
C PHE A 56 1.92 -4.38 16.08
N TYR A 57 2.05 -3.15 16.61
CA TYR A 57 1.24 -2.67 17.72
C TYR A 57 0.11 -1.78 17.21
N THR A 58 -0.98 -2.41 16.74
CA THR A 58 -2.26 -1.72 16.74
C THR A 58 -2.70 -1.61 18.20
N ALA A 59 -2.49 -0.45 18.82
CA ALA A 59 -3.11 -0.16 20.10
C ALA A 59 -4.61 -0.43 19.94
N GLY A 60 -5.12 -1.39 20.70
CA GLY A 60 -6.47 -1.91 20.56
C GLY A 60 -7.47 -0.77 20.47
N LYS A 61 -8.37 -0.88 19.49
CA LYS A 61 -9.62 -0.11 19.46
C LYS A 61 -10.24 -0.14 20.86
N THR A 62 -10.30 1.02 21.52
CA THR A 62 -11.20 1.31 22.64
C THR A 62 -12.12 2.43 22.22
#